data_AF-A0A7R9TWK7-F1
#
_entry.id   AF-A0A7R9TWK7-F1
#
_cell.length_a   1.000
_cell.length_b   1.000
_cell.length_c   1.000
_cell.angle_alpha   90.00
_cell.angle_beta   90.00
_cell.angle_gamma   90.00
#
_symmetry.space_group_name_H-M   'P 1'
#
loop_
_entity.id
_entity.type
_entity.pdbx_description
1 polymer ?
#
loop_
_entity_poly.entity_id
_entity_poly.type
_entity_poly.pdbx_seq_one_letter_code
_entity_poly.pdbx_strand_id
1 'polypeptide(L)'
;EGEEGDRIEFLYSLTPGVAHRSFGLNVARMAGVPENIIRLAGRKAKELEEATTRRRSSGMALTNHEDEDVTRAKFKTVVDAMRAAEAAEDPEKGVAIIAGAQAALRGWGG
;
A
#
# COMPACT_ATOMS: atom_id res chain seq x y z
N GLU A 1 -1.88 -6.25 -33.40
CA GLU A 1 -3.09 -6.21 -32.56
C GLU A 1 -2.70 -5.59 -31.22
N GLY A 2 -3.30 -4.46 -30.83
CA GLY A 2 -3.04 -3.88 -29.52
C GLY A 2 -3.06 -2.36 -29.50
N GLU A 3 -4.25 -1.76 -29.56
CA GLU A 3 -4.42 -0.32 -29.29
C GLU A 3 -5.70 -0.01 -28.50
N GLU A 4 -6.60 -0.99 -28.32
CA GLU A 4 -7.90 -0.76 -27.69
C GLU A 4 -7.82 -0.70 -26.15
N GLY A 5 -6.83 -1.38 -25.54
CA GLY A 5 -6.62 -1.39 -24.09
C GLY A 5 -5.89 -0.17 -23.51
N ASP A 6 -5.33 0.69 -24.35
CA ASP A 6 -4.51 1.83 -23.92
C ASP A 6 -5.28 3.15 -23.87
N ARG A 7 -6.49 3.18 -24.42
CA ARG A 7 -7.39 4.34 -24.39
C ARG A 7 -8.13 4.37 -23.06
N ILE A 8 -8.12 5.52 -22.39
CA ILE A 8 -8.84 5.73 -21.13
C ILE A 8 -9.80 6.91 -21.26
N GLU A 9 -10.92 6.82 -20.54
CA GLU A 9 -11.94 7.86 -20.44
C GLU A 9 -12.00 8.38 -19.00
N PHE A 10 -12.08 9.70 -18.85
CA PHE A 10 -12.21 10.34 -17.53
C PHE A 10 -13.69 10.46 -17.18
N LEU A 11 -14.14 9.63 -16.25
CA LEU A 11 -15.53 9.64 -15.78
C LEU A 11 -15.81 10.75 -14.74
N TYR A 12 -14.75 11.35 -14.18
CA TYR A 12 -14.81 12.39 -13.12
C TYR A 12 -15.72 12.05 -11.93
N SER A 13 -15.94 10.77 -11.68
CA SER A 13 -16.80 10.25 -10.62
C SER A 13 -15.99 9.50 -9.58
N LEU A 14 -16.40 9.64 -8.31
CA LEU A 14 -15.81 8.89 -7.20
C LEU A 14 -16.65 7.65 -6.93
N THR A 15 -16.00 6.49 -6.94
CA THR A 15 -16.61 5.21 -6.60
C THR A 15 -15.92 4.60 -5.37
N PRO A 16 -16.66 4.10 -4.38
CA PRO A 16 -16.07 3.37 -3.27
C PRO A 16 -15.29 2.14 -3.75
N GLY A 17 -14.17 1.82 -3.10
CA GLY A 17 -13.35 0.64 -3.40
C GLY A 17 -11.92 0.98 -3.80
N VAL A 18 -11.17 -0.06 -4.18
CA VAL A 18 -9.77 0.05 -4.61
C VAL A 18 -9.70 -0.10 -6.13
N ALA A 19 -8.85 0.70 -6.78
CA ALA A 19 -8.62 0.56 -8.21
C ALA A 19 -8.06 -0.82 -8.56
N HIS A 20 -8.64 -1.47 -9.57
CA HIS A 20 -8.19 -2.81 -10.00
C HIS A 20 -6.79 -2.82 -10.61
N ARG A 21 -6.35 -1.69 -11.20
CA ARG A 21 -5.03 -1.52 -11.84
C ARG A 21 -4.57 -0.07 -11.74
N SER A 22 -3.26 0.13 -11.91
CA SER A 22 -2.64 1.46 -11.98
C SER A 22 -2.72 2.05 -13.39
N PHE A 23 -2.99 3.35 -13.50
CA PHE A 23 -3.10 4.09 -14.78
C PHE A 23 -1.87 4.95 -15.11
N GLY A 24 -0.76 4.75 -14.40
CA GLY A 24 0.43 5.61 -14.52
C GLY A 24 1.04 5.66 -15.92
N LEU A 25 0.99 4.57 -16.68
CA LEU A 25 1.47 4.54 -18.07
C LEU A 25 0.55 5.33 -19.02
N ASN A 26 -0.76 5.29 -18.79
CA ASN A 26 -1.72 6.10 -19.54
C ASN A 26 -1.47 7.60 -19.27
N VAL A 27 -1.22 7.98 -18.02
CA VAL A 27 -0.88 9.37 -17.65
C VAL A 27 0.46 9.79 -18.25
N ALA A 28 1.49 8.94 -18.23
CA ALA A 28 2.79 9.23 -18.86
C ALA A 28 2.66 9.48 -20.37
N ARG A 29 1.80 8.71 -21.05
CA ARG A 29 1.47 8.91 -22.46
C ARG A 29 0.82 10.27 -22.70
N MET A 30 -0.15 10.65 -21.88
CA MET A 30 -0.80 11.97 -21.95
C MET A 30 0.18 13.12 -21.68
N ALA A 31 1.19 12.90 -20.83
CA ALA A 31 2.25 13.85 -20.54
C ALA A 31 3.32 13.95 -21.66
N GLY A 32 3.18 13.20 -22.75
CA GLY A 32 4.10 13.25 -23.88
C GLY A 32 5.43 12.52 -23.65
N VAL A 33 5.47 11.58 -22.68
CA VAL A 33 6.66 10.75 -22.48
C VAL A 33 6.93 9.89 -23.72
N PRO A 34 8.19 9.77 -24.18
CA PRO A 34 8.50 8.98 -25.37
C PRO A 34 8.05 7.52 -25.28
N GLU A 35 7.52 7.00 -26.40
CA GLU A 35 6.91 5.67 -26.47
C GLU A 35 7.87 4.53 -26.07
N ASN A 36 9.14 4.65 -26.43
CA ASN A 36 10.16 3.69 -26.05
C ASN A 36 10.39 3.63 -24.52
N ILE A 37 10.26 4.76 -23.83
CA ILE A 37 10.36 4.86 -22.37
C ILE A 37 9.12 4.25 -21.71
N ILE A 38 7.92 4.54 -22.22
CA ILE A 38 6.66 3.96 -21.72
C ILE A 38 6.69 2.43 -21.84
N ARG A 39 7.11 1.89 -22.99
CA ARG A 39 7.25 0.44 -23.19
C ARG A 39 8.26 -0.19 -22.24
N LEU A 40 9.39 0.47 -22.00
CA LEU A 40 10.39 0.00 -21.04
C LEU A 40 9.82 0.01 -19.61
N ALA A 41 9.14 1.08 -19.22
CA ALA A 41 8.51 1.22 -17.92
C ALA A 41 7.43 0.14 -17.71
N GLY A 42 6.61 -0.16 -18.72
CA GLY A 42 5.60 -1.22 -18.65
C GLY A 42 6.20 -2.60 -18.42
N ARG A 43 7.31 -2.93 -19.09
CA ARG A 43 8.03 -4.19 -18.82
C ARG A 43 8.56 -4.24 -17.39
N LYS A 44 9.15 -3.15 -16.89
CA LYS A 44 9.68 -3.07 -15.53
C LYS A 44 8.60 -3.14 -14.46
N ALA A 45 7.46 -2.51 -14.69
CA ALA A 45 6.30 -2.61 -13.81
C ALA A 45 5.83 -4.07 -13.68
N LYS A 46 5.70 -4.78 -14.79
CA LYS A 46 5.31 -6.19 -14.80
C LYS A 46 6.31 -7.08 -14.05
N GLU A 47 7.61 -6.91 -14.30
CA GLU A 47 8.68 -7.62 -13.57
C GLU A 47 8.56 -7.41 -12.04
N LEU A 48 8.28 -6.16 -11.63
CA LEU A 48 8.13 -5.79 -10.22
C LEU A 48 6.87 -6.39 -9.59
N GLU A 49 5.73 -6.35 -10.29
CA GLU A 49 4.47 -6.95 -9.84
C GLU A 49 4.61 -8.46 -9.64
N GLU A 50 5.25 -9.16 -10.57
CA GLU A 50 5.53 -10.59 -10.47
C GLU A 50 6.49 -10.91 -9.31
N ALA A 51 7.54 -10.09 -9.12
CA ALA A 51 8.46 -10.26 -7.99
C ALA A 51 7.75 -10.03 -6.65
N THR A 52 6.86 -9.03 -6.59
CA THR A 52 6.11 -8.70 -5.37
C THR A 52 5.06 -9.76 -5.05
N THR A 53 4.36 -10.25 -6.06
CA THR A 53 3.42 -11.37 -5.94
C THR A 53 4.14 -12.62 -5.45
N ARG A 54 5.30 -12.96 -6.02
CA ARG A 54 6.12 -14.09 -5.56
C ARG A 54 6.56 -13.93 -4.11
N ARG A 55 6.99 -12.74 -3.68
CA ARG A 55 7.36 -12.49 -2.27
C ARG A 55 6.17 -12.67 -1.33
N ARG A 56 4.97 -12.23 -1.74
CA ARG A 56 3.73 -12.44 -0.99
C ARG A 56 3.35 -13.92 -0.90
N SER A 57 3.50 -14.68 -1.98
CA SER A 57 3.13 -16.11 -2.00
C SER A 57 4.15 -17.02 -1.33
N SER A 58 5.41 -16.62 -1.23
CA SER A 58 6.49 -17.40 -0.62
C SER A 58 6.62 -17.20 0.89
N GLY A 59 5.70 -16.46 1.53
CA GLY A 59 5.78 -16.17 2.97
C GLY A 59 7.00 -15.32 3.36
N MET A 60 7.79 -14.85 2.39
CA MET A 60 8.94 -13.97 2.61
C MET A 60 8.45 -12.51 2.69
N ALA A 61 7.42 -12.32 3.52
CA ALA A 61 7.22 -11.04 4.18
C ALA A 61 8.46 -10.76 5.04
N LEU A 62 8.84 -9.50 5.17
CA LEU A 62 9.94 -9.05 6.04
C LEU A 62 9.58 -9.19 7.55
N THR A 63 8.85 -10.23 7.92
CA THR A 63 8.44 -10.49 9.28
C THR A 63 8.89 -11.88 9.63
N ASN A 64 9.73 -11.97 10.67
CA ASN A 64 10.01 -13.20 11.40
C ASN A 64 8.70 -13.97 11.60
N HIS A 65 8.79 -15.29 11.61
CA HIS A 65 7.69 -16.23 11.74
C HIS A 65 6.87 -15.98 13.03
N GLU A 66 5.99 -15.00 12.96
CA GLU A 66 4.94 -14.74 13.92
C GLU A 66 3.63 -15.07 13.24
N ASP A 67 2.79 -15.79 13.98
CA ASP A 67 1.43 -16.15 13.62
C ASP A 67 0.71 -15.02 12.85
N GLU A 68 0.03 -15.34 11.75
CA GLU A 68 -0.70 -14.34 10.96
C GLU A 68 -1.73 -13.59 11.82
N ASP A 69 -2.27 -14.25 12.83
CA ASP A 69 -3.16 -13.68 13.83
C ASP A 69 -2.45 -12.65 14.71
N VAL A 70 -1.19 -12.90 15.07
CA VAL A 70 -0.33 -11.98 15.82
C VAL A 70 0.00 -10.76 14.96
N THR A 71 0.40 -10.96 13.70
CA THR A 71 0.72 -9.85 12.79
C THR A 71 -0.50 -8.94 12.56
N ARG A 72 -1.68 -9.53 12.35
CA ARG A 72 -2.94 -8.79 12.21
C ARG A 72 -3.30 -8.03 13.47
N ALA A 73 -3.10 -8.64 14.64
CA ALA A 73 -3.35 -7.99 15.92
C ALA A 73 -2.38 -6.84 16.19
N LYS A 74 -1.07 -6.99 15.86
CA LYS A 74 -0.07 -5.90 15.92
C LYS A 74 -0.51 -4.71 15.07
N PHE A 75 -0.93 -4.96 13.83
CA PHE A 75 -1.39 -3.91 12.93
C PHE A 75 -2.67 -3.23 13.44
N LYS A 76 -3.63 -4.00 13.95
CA LYS A 76 -4.86 -3.47 14.55
C LYS A 76 -4.56 -2.54 15.74
N THR A 77 -3.62 -2.91 16.60
CA THR A 77 -3.19 -2.07 17.74
C THR A 77 -2.65 -0.72 17.27
N VAL A 78 -1.87 -0.68 16.20
CA VAL A 78 -1.36 0.58 15.64
C VAL A 78 -2.51 1.45 15.12
N VAL A 79 -3.41 0.87 14.33
CA VAL A 79 -4.53 1.60 13.73
C VAL A 79 -5.49 2.16 14.79
N ASP A 80 -5.82 1.38 15.81
CA ASP A 80 -6.69 1.82 16.91
C ASP A 80 -6.02 2.95 17.71
N ALA A 81 -4.71 2.86 17.96
CA ALA A 81 -3.96 3.91 18.66
C ALA A 81 -3.90 5.21 17.85
N MET A 82 -3.72 5.14 16.53
CA MET A 82 -3.74 6.33 15.67
C MET A 82 -5.11 7.01 15.69
N ARG A 83 -6.18 6.24 15.60
CA ARG A 83 -7.56 6.77 15.66
C ARG A 83 -7.88 7.40 17.01
N ALA A 84 -7.41 6.78 18.10
CA ALA A 84 -7.58 7.31 19.44
C ALA A 84 -6.73 8.56 19.68
N ALA A 85 -5.51 8.64 19.12
CA ALA A 85 -4.66 9.81 19.20
C ALA A 85 -5.24 11.00 18.42
N GLU A 86 -5.86 10.75 17.27
CA GLU A 86 -6.57 11.77 16.49
C GLU A 86 -7.82 12.28 17.22
N ALA A 87 -8.49 11.43 17.99
CA ALA A 87 -9.64 11.79 18.82
C ALA A 87 -9.27 12.41 20.18
N ALA A 88 -7.99 12.55 20.50
CA ALA A 88 -7.54 13.10 21.77
C ALA A 88 -7.83 14.60 21.86
N GLU A 89 -8.23 15.05 23.06
CA GLU A 89 -8.55 16.46 23.34
C GLU A 89 -7.35 17.40 23.16
N ASP A 90 -6.14 16.88 23.36
CA ASP A 90 -4.90 17.63 23.25
C ASP A 90 -3.74 16.76 22.68
N PRO A 91 -2.69 17.40 22.13
CA PRO A 91 -1.57 16.69 21.53
C PRO A 91 -0.76 15.84 22.51
N GLU A 92 -0.70 16.21 23.79
CA GLU A 92 0.08 15.46 24.80
C GLU A 92 -0.57 14.09 25.07
N LYS A 93 -1.90 14.05 25.18
CA LYS A 93 -2.69 12.82 25.29
C LYS A 93 -2.54 11.95 24.04
N GLY A 94 -2.58 12.56 22.84
CA GLY A 94 -2.37 11.84 21.57
C GLY A 94 -0.98 11.18 21.51
N VAL A 95 0.07 11.90 21.88
CA VAL A 95 1.45 11.37 21.95
C VAL A 95 1.56 10.24 22.98
N ALA A 96 0.92 10.37 24.14
CA ALA A 96 0.92 9.34 25.18
C ALA A 96 0.26 8.03 24.71
N ILE A 97 -0.84 8.12 23.93
CA ILE A 97 -1.54 6.97 23.35
C ILE A 97 -0.61 6.22 22.37
N ILE A 98 0.07 6.95 21.48
CA ILE A 98 1.01 6.35 20.53
C ILE A 98 2.19 5.70 21.25
N ALA A 99 2.75 6.37 22.26
CA ALA A 99 3.86 5.84 23.05
C ALA A 99 3.47 4.54 23.79
N GLY A 100 2.26 4.48 24.35
CA GLY A 100 1.72 3.28 24.99
C GLY A 100 1.55 2.11 24.02
N ALA A 101 1.02 2.37 22.82
CA ALA A 101 0.90 1.36 21.77
C ALA A 101 2.27 0.85 21.30
N GLN A 102 3.26 1.73 21.14
CA GLN A 102 4.63 1.35 20.82
C GLN A 102 5.28 0.50 21.91
N ALA A 103 5.04 0.80 23.19
CA ALA A 103 5.54 0.00 24.31
C ALA A 103 4.90 -1.41 24.32
N ALA A 104 3.59 -1.51 24.07
CA ALA A 104 2.89 -2.79 23.98
C ALA A 104 3.44 -3.67 22.84
N LEU A 105 3.75 -3.07 21.68
CA LEU A 105 4.31 -3.77 20.53
C LEU A 105 5.74 -4.28 20.78
N ARG A 106 6.53 -3.61 21.63
CA ARG A 106 7.86 -4.08 22.04
C ARG A 106 7.82 -5.34 22.91
N GLY A 107 6.71 -5.56 23.62
CA GLY A 107 6.52 -6.74 24.48
C GLY A 107 6.12 -8.02 23.74
N TRP A 108 5.77 -7.94 22.47
CA TRP A 108 5.34 -9.08 21.64
C TRP A 108 6.50 -9.72 20.85
N GLY A 109 7.75 -9.56 21.31
CA GLY A 109 8.96 -10.06 20.65
C GLY A 109 9.73 -11.08 21.49
N GLY A 110 9.03 -11.97 22.20
CA GLY A 110 9.60 -13.05 23.01
C GLY A 110 9.09 -14.42 22.56
#